data_AF-A0A814HWB3-F1
#
_entry.id   AF-A0A814HWB3-F1
#
_cell.length_a   1.000
_cell.length_b   1.000
_cell.length_c   1.000
_cell.angle_alpha   90.00
_cell.angle_beta   90.00
_cell.angle_gamma   90.00
#
_symmetry.space_group_name_H-M   'P 1'
#
loop_
_entity.id
_entity.type
_entity.pdbx_description
1 polymer ?
#
loop_
_entity_poly.entity_id
_entity_poly.type
_entity_poly.pdbx_seq_one_letter_code
_entity_poly.pdbx_strand_id
1 'polypeptide(L)'
;MSECAHLRIGKEFLASVSWPSSFRRKDHDRCYCHRCYPANLADTLTVAGYTYVIPRGWTRFAVAVDESFFNHHNVWDTWLNCYHGTSIDSAKSCVEHRQLLLPDDVTMHGKKIGIREDHIPEERFVFTTPSISYAALDCYAYTHSFRSPYDLKLYSIKVVLQCKQKADSIIVQPETVCATKQGRRLCPHIPNEELEWKTKHRSSVMIYGLLLEIKQNHASDDSNSPQYQKLNISVPPASNVVAPEPSITEEITNTIPKSESLPLPSSYRKPMSKTRIALLVVLIISTFLPMAALTIGQIYKSECPIQPWIPRWVTVFGSVGLSASCLMFVILFINFKWHPEKEIGKYVSGCILCLLLFFFLAWLIAGSVWIFSVKPKIQFVQTNATNYCQETLYKFAFGLTLAQYSLIGVLMCCGGIVALIGCLC
;
A
#
# COMPACT_ATOMS: atom_id res chain seq x y z
N MET A 1 39.21 13.15 -23.30
CA MET A 1 39.33 13.18 -21.83
C MET A 1 39.49 11.75 -21.34
N SER A 2 40.37 11.49 -20.37
CA SER A 2 40.51 10.15 -19.79
C SER A 2 39.21 9.71 -19.11
N GLU A 3 38.85 8.44 -19.29
CA GLU A 3 37.70 7.83 -18.62
C GLU A 3 37.84 7.95 -17.10
N CYS A 4 36.75 8.24 -16.39
CA CYS A 4 36.79 8.34 -14.93
C CYS A 4 36.84 6.95 -14.29
N ALA A 5 37.47 6.85 -13.11
CA ALA A 5 37.64 5.57 -12.42
C ALA A 5 36.32 4.84 -12.16
N HIS A 6 35.24 5.55 -11.83
CA HIS A 6 33.94 4.93 -11.59
C HIS A 6 33.35 4.29 -12.86
N LEU A 7 33.50 4.91 -14.03
CA LEU A 7 33.08 4.32 -15.31
C LEU A 7 33.91 3.08 -15.62
N ARG A 8 35.23 3.16 -15.46
CA ARG A 8 36.14 2.03 -15.67
C ARG A 8 35.77 0.84 -14.76
N ILE A 9 35.73 1.05 -13.44
CA ILE A 9 35.40 -0.01 -12.46
C ILE A 9 34.00 -0.56 -12.68
N GLY A 10 33.02 0.30 -13.00
CA GLY A 10 31.67 -0.17 -13.31
C GLY A 10 31.66 -1.05 -14.57
N LYS A 11 32.41 -0.71 -15.63
CA LYS A 11 32.53 -1.58 -16.82
C LYS A 11 33.16 -2.93 -16.49
N GLU A 12 34.19 -2.96 -15.64
CA GLU A 12 34.82 -4.19 -15.17
C GLU A 12 33.84 -5.06 -14.38
N PHE A 13 33.07 -4.47 -13.46
CA PHE A 13 32.03 -5.17 -12.71
C PHE A 13 30.94 -5.72 -13.63
N LEU A 14 30.47 -4.92 -14.60
CA LEU A 14 29.46 -5.38 -15.57
C LEU A 14 29.97 -6.56 -16.41
N ALA A 15 31.26 -6.58 -16.76
CA ALA A 15 31.87 -7.73 -17.41
C ALA A 15 31.93 -8.95 -16.48
N SER A 16 32.32 -8.78 -15.21
CA SER A 16 32.44 -9.90 -14.26
C SER A 16 31.11 -10.55 -13.91
N VAL A 17 30.02 -9.81 -13.97
CA VAL A 17 28.67 -10.33 -13.70
C VAL A 17 27.93 -10.74 -14.98
N SER A 18 28.56 -10.73 -16.16
CA SER A 18 27.91 -11.04 -17.44
C SER A 18 26.66 -10.20 -17.69
N TRP A 19 26.73 -8.89 -17.44
CA TRP A 19 25.62 -7.97 -17.75
C TRP A 19 25.30 -8.02 -19.26
N PRO A 20 24.01 -8.12 -19.66
CA PRO A 20 23.66 -8.35 -21.05
C PRO A 20 24.02 -7.15 -21.92
N SER A 21 25.07 -7.32 -22.74
CA SER A 21 25.67 -6.26 -23.54
C SER A 21 24.76 -5.79 -24.68
N SER A 22 23.87 -6.65 -25.18
CA SER A 22 22.87 -6.34 -26.21
C SER A 22 21.85 -5.28 -25.76
N PHE A 23 21.59 -5.18 -24.46
CA PHE A 23 20.72 -4.16 -23.88
C PHE A 23 21.47 -2.90 -23.46
N ARG A 24 22.74 -2.71 -23.83
CA ARG A 24 23.50 -1.50 -23.46
C ARG A 24 23.47 -0.43 -24.54
N ARG A 25 23.39 0.83 -24.11
CA ARG A 25 23.60 2.02 -24.95
C ARG A 25 24.79 2.83 -24.43
N LYS A 26 26.00 2.39 -24.81
CA LYS A 26 27.27 2.89 -24.24
C LYS A 26 27.47 4.40 -24.42
N ASP A 27 26.89 4.96 -25.47
CA ASP A 27 26.84 6.39 -25.81
C ASP A 27 26.10 7.25 -24.76
N HIS A 28 25.24 6.63 -23.93
CA HIS A 28 24.44 7.33 -22.91
C HIS A 28 24.88 7.03 -21.45
N ASP A 29 26.00 6.31 -21.28
CA ASP A 29 26.63 6.11 -19.97
C ASP A 29 26.98 7.47 -19.34
N ARG A 30 26.75 7.60 -18.03
CA ARG A 30 26.96 8.87 -17.32
C ARG A 30 27.44 8.65 -15.90
N CYS A 31 28.53 9.31 -15.53
CA CYS A 31 29.02 9.31 -14.15
C CYS A 31 28.58 10.59 -13.42
N TYR A 32 28.18 10.43 -12.16
CA TYR A 32 27.79 11.52 -11.27
C TYR A 32 28.76 11.68 -10.08
N CYS A 33 29.99 11.17 -10.18
CA CYS A 33 31.03 11.45 -9.19
C CYS A 33 31.43 12.94 -9.20
N HIS A 34 32.12 13.40 -8.16
CA HIS A 34 32.50 14.81 -8.03
C HIS A 34 33.27 15.36 -9.25
N ARG A 35 34.09 14.54 -9.92
CA ARG A 35 34.82 14.93 -11.15
C ARG A 35 33.90 15.07 -12.36
N CYS A 36 32.91 14.19 -12.52
CA CYS A 36 32.06 14.14 -13.71
C CYS A 36 30.77 14.96 -13.58
N TYR A 37 30.33 15.22 -12.35
CA TYR A 37 29.15 16.02 -12.04
C TYR A 37 29.49 16.92 -10.83
N PRO A 38 30.18 18.06 -11.08
CA PRO A 38 30.72 18.94 -10.04
C PRO A 38 29.62 19.57 -9.17
N ALA A 39 30.02 20.04 -8.00
CA ALA A 39 29.11 20.51 -6.95
C ALA A 39 28.25 21.73 -7.36
N ASN A 40 28.69 22.51 -8.35
CA ASN A 40 27.96 23.66 -8.87
C ASN A 40 26.74 23.29 -9.74
N LEU A 41 26.62 22.02 -10.17
CA LEU A 41 25.42 21.55 -10.88
C LEU A 41 24.26 21.34 -9.90
N ALA A 42 23.04 21.17 -10.41
CA ALA A 42 21.87 20.99 -9.55
C ALA A 42 21.85 19.61 -8.85
N ASP A 43 21.35 19.57 -7.61
CA ASP A 43 21.12 18.34 -6.84
C ASP A 43 19.77 17.67 -7.15
N THR A 44 18.88 18.42 -7.78
CA THR A 44 17.54 17.97 -8.13
C THR A 44 17.16 18.42 -9.53
N LEU A 45 16.19 17.74 -10.12
CA LEU A 45 15.53 18.17 -11.34
C LEU A 45 14.02 18.05 -11.14
N THR A 46 13.28 19.06 -11.60
CA THR A 46 11.82 19.06 -11.59
C THR A 46 11.30 18.71 -12.97
N VAL A 47 10.46 17.67 -13.05
CA VAL A 47 9.79 17.23 -14.27
C VAL A 47 8.30 17.13 -13.97
N ALA A 48 7.47 17.81 -14.77
CA ALA A 48 6.01 17.80 -14.62
C ALA A 48 5.52 18.09 -13.17
N GLY A 49 6.20 18.99 -12.45
CA GLY A 49 5.87 19.36 -11.07
C GLY A 49 6.42 18.45 -9.98
N TYR A 50 7.13 17.36 -10.35
CA TYR A 50 7.76 16.45 -9.39
C TYR A 50 9.27 16.63 -9.36
N THR A 51 9.80 16.74 -8.15
CA THR A 51 11.24 16.82 -7.91
C THR A 51 11.82 15.44 -7.66
N TYR A 52 12.88 15.10 -8.37
CA TYR A 52 13.68 13.91 -8.06
C TYR A 52 15.14 14.29 -7.81
N VAL A 53 15.83 13.45 -7.04
CA VAL A 53 17.21 13.69 -6.61
C VAL A 53 18.19 13.17 -7.64
N ILE A 54 19.12 14.01 -8.10
CA ILE A 54 20.20 13.61 -8.99
C ILE A 54 21.11 12.61 -8.27
N PRO A 55 21.51 11.48 -8.90
CA PRO A 55 22.20 10.41 -8.19
C PRO A 55 23.70 10.68 -8.02
N ARG A 56 24.07 11.75 -7.31
CA ARG A 56 25.47 12.13 -7.07
C ARG A 56 26.25 11.00 -6.41
N GLY A 57 27.47 10.78 -6.89
CA GLY A 57 28.34 9.66 -6.48
C GLY A 57 28.08 8.35 -7.23
N TRP A 58 26.98 8.24 -7.99
CA TRP A 58 26.65 7.03 -8.74
C TRP A 58 27.15 7.08 -10.18
N THR A 59 27.20 5.92 -10.82
CA THR A 59 27.50 5.79 -12.25
C THR A 59 26.41 5.04 -12.96
N ARG A 60 25.81 5.67 -13.97
CA ARG A 60 24.78 5.10 -14.81
C ARG A 60 25.40 4.43 -16.03
N PHE A 61 25.03 3.18 -16.22
CA PHE A 61 25.19 2.44 -17.47
C PHE A 61 23.84 2.40 -18.17
N ALA A 62 23.74 2.97 -19.37
CA ALA A 62 22.45 3.13 -20.02
C ALA A 62 21.94 1.81 -20.60
N VAL A 63 20.63 1.60 -20.42
CA VAL A 63 19.89 0.44 -20.90
C VAL A 63 19.09 0.84 -22.13
N ALA A 64 19.09 -0.03 -23.15
CA ALA A 64 18.33 0.16 -24.37
C ALA A 64 16.83 0.17 -24.09
N VAL A 65 16.13 1.11 -24.71
CA VAL A 65 14.68 1.29 -24.58
C VAL A 65 13.99 0.98 -25.91
N ASP A 66 12.68 0.78 -25.86
CA ASP A 66 11.84 0.73 -27.05
C ASP A 66 11.59 2.18 -27.54
N GLU A 67 12.34 2.60 -28.56
CA GLU A 67 12.27 3.97 -29.09
C GLU A 67 10.87 4.31 -29.63
N SER A 68 10.18 3.36 -30.25
CA SER A 68 8.82 3.56 -30.77
C SER A 68 7.84 3.85 -29.65
N PHE A 69 7.90 3.07 -28.56
CA PHE A 69 7.10 3.32 -27.36
C PHE A 69 7.43 4.66 -26.73
N PHE A 70 8.73 4.97 -26.57
CA PHE A 70 9.19 6.20 -25.93
C PHE A 70 8.76 7.45 -26.70
N ASN A 71 8.86 7.42 -28.03
CA ASN A 71 8.43 8.52 -28.89
C ASN A 71 6.91 8.67 -28.90
N HIS A 72 6.16 7.56 -29.02
CA HIS A 72 4.70 7.61 -29.05
C HIS A 72 4.09 8.18 -27.75
N HIS A 73 4.66 7.82 -26.59
CA HIS A 73 4.18 8.27 -25.28
C HIS A 73 4.90 9.50 -24.73
N ASN A 74 5.81 10.10 -25.52
CA ASN A 74 6.69 11.20 -25.12
C ASN A 74 7.33 10.97 -23.73
N VAL A 75 7.90 9.79 -23.52
CA VAL A 75 8.35 9.32 -22.20
C VAL A 75 9.48 10.20 -21.64
N TRP A 76 10.39 10.67 -22.50
CA TRP A 76 11.54 11.47 -22.07
C TRP A 76 11.12 12.78 -21.40
N ASP A 77 10.09 13.43 -21.94
CA ASP A 77 9.64 14.75 -21.49
C ASP A 77 8.53 14.68 -20.45
N THR A 78 7.66 13.68 -20.52
CA THR A 78 6.41 13.65 -19.73
C THR A 78 6.43 12.67 -18.56
N TRP A 79 7.29 11.64 -18.58
CA TRP A 79 7.36 10.66 -17.49
C TRP A 79 8.43 11.06 -16.48
N LEU A 80 8.13 10.79 -15.21
CA LEU A 80 8.96 11.18 -14.07
C LEU A 80 10.18 10.27 -13.93
N ASN A 81 11.29 10.81 -13.46
CA ASN A 81 12.46 9.98 -13.15
C ASN A 81 12.31 9.39 -11.75
N CYS A 82 12.60 8.10 -11.60
CA CYS A 82 12.57 7.38 -10.32
C CYS A 82 13.65 6.28 -10.28
N TYR A 83 13.78 5.68 -9.10
CA TYR A 83 14.78 4.68 -8.76
C TYR A 83 14.12 3.44 -8.16
N HIS A 84 14.72 2.27 -8.42
CA HIS A 84 14.33 1.00 -7.82
C HIS A 84 15.58 0.26 -7.32
N GLY A 85 15.74 0.17 -6.00
CA GLY A 85 16.82 -0.62 -5.38
C GLY A 85 16.60 -2.11 -5.61
N THR A 86 17.66 -2.84 -5.98
CA THR A 86 17.54 -4.26 -6.30
C THR A 86 18.88 -5.01 -6.18
N SER A 87 18.91 -6.28 -6.60
CA SER A 87 20.15 -7.07 -6.78
C SER A 87 20.58 -7.06 -8.25
N ILE A 88 21.83 -7.44 -8.53
CA ILE A 88 22.33 -7.50 -9.92
C ILE A 88 21.56 -8.52 -10.77
N ASP A 89 21.17 -9.66 -10.19
CA ASP A 89 20.46 -10.71 -10.92
C ASP A 89 19.00 -10.34 -11.18
N SER A 90 18.34 -9.71 -10.21
CA SER A 90 17.02 -9.11 -10.42
C SER A 90 17.06 -7.99 -11.46
N ALA A 91 18.12 -7.16 -11.47
CA ALA A 91 18.30 -6.12 -12.47
C ALA A 91 18.46 -6.69 -13.89
N LYS A 92 19.26 -7.75 -14.08
CA LYS A 92 19.39 -8.45 -15.37
C LYS A 92 18.03 -8.96 -15.85
N SER A 93 17.29 -9.61 -14.96
CA SER A 93 15.95 -10.14 -15.27
C SER A 93 14.99 -9.02 -15.67
N CYS A 94 14.93 -7.92 -14.92
CA CYS A 94 14.04 -6.80 -15.24
C CYS A 94 14.38 -6.15 -16.59
N VAL A 95 15.67 -6.02 -16.93
CA VAL A 95 16.11 -5.49 -18.23
C VAL A 95 15.75 -6.43 -19.38
N GLU A 96 15.96 -7.74 -19.20
CA GLU A 96 15.59 -8.75 -20.20
C GLU A 96 14.07 -8.75 -20.48
N HIS A 97 13.25 -8.58 -19.44
CA HIS A 97 11.80 -8.50 -19.56
C HIS A 97 11.31 -7.10 -19.97
N ARG A 98 12.21 -6.11 -20.02
CA ARG A 98 11.91 -4.68 -20.27
C ARG A 98 10.88 -4.10 -19.29
N GLN A 99 10.77 -4.66 -18.10
CA GLN A 99 9.83 -4.23 -17.06
C GLN A 99 10.30 -4.64 -15.68
N LEU A 100 9.88 -3.90 -14.66
CA LEU A 100 9.97 -4.38 -13.28
C LEU A 100 8.93 -5.50 -13.09
N LEU A 101 9.39 -6.64 -12.55
CA LEU A 101 8.55 -7.81 -12.33
C LEU A 101 7.73 -7.66 -11.04
N LEU A 102 6.47 -8.09 -11.09
CA LEU A 102 5.58 -8.16 -9.93
C LEU A 102 5.68 -9.54 -9.27
N PRO A 103 5.29 -9.66 -7.99
CA PRO A 103 5.06 -10.96 -7.39
C PRO A 103 4.07 -11.79 -8.22
N ASP A 104 4.31 -13.09 -8.29
CA ASP A 104 3.66 -14.10 -9.14
C ASP A 104 4.01 -14.09 -10.64
N ASP A 105 4.83 -13.14 -11.12
CA ASP A 105 5.35 -13.23 -12.48
C ASP A 105 6.18 -14.48 -12.69
N VAL A 106 6.14 -15.00 -13.91
CA VAL A 106 7.02 -16.08 -14.35
C VAL A 106 8.02 -15.49 -15.32
N THR A 107 9.30 -15.62 -14.99
CA THR A 107 10.38 -15.18 -15.89
C THR A 107 10.40 -16.03 -17.16
N MET A 108 11.08 -15.57 -18.22
CA MET A 108 11.31 -16.34 -19.45
C MET A 108 11.95 -17.72 -19.22
N HIS A 109 12.62 -17.92 -18.07
CA HIS A 109 13.23 -19.18 -17.67
C HIS A 109 12.34 -20.03 -16.73
N GLY A 110 11.05 -19.71 -16.61
CA GLY A 110 10.10 -20.47 -15.80
C GLY A 110 10.16 -20.21 -14.29
N LYS A 111 11.10 -19.38 -13.81
CA LYS A 111 11.16 -19.01 -12.39
C LYS A 111 9.98 -18.11 -12.03
N LYS A 112 9.16 -18.55 -11.07
CA LYS A 112 8.10 -17.74 -10.46
C LYS A 112 8.70 -16.76 -9.45
N ILE A 113 8.32 -15.49 -9.55
CA ILE A 113 8.70 -14.43 -8.61
C ILE A 113 7.87 -14.61 -7.34
N GLY A 114 8.52 -15.11 -6.29
CA GLY A 114 7.90 -15.29 -4.99
C GLY A 114 7.62 -13.97 -4.29
N ILE A 115 6.56 -13.97 -3.48
CA ILE A 115 6.35 -13.00 -2.41
C ILE A 115 7.37 -13.35 -1.31
N ARG A 116 8.19 -12.40 -0.84
CA ARG A 116 9.13 -12.65 0.28
C ARG A 116 8.34 -13.05 1.53
N GLU A 117 8.89 -13.87 2.42
CA GLU A 117 8.18 -14.42 3.60
C GLU A 117 7.57 -13.33 4.51
N ASP A 118 8.12 -12.11 4.51
CA ASP A 118 7.64 -10.96 5.28
C ASP A 118 6.73 -9.99 4.48
N HIS A 119 6.28 -10.36 3.28
CA HIS A 119 5.50 -9.50 2.41
C HIS A 119 4.00 -9.75 2.57
N ILE A 120 3.22 -8.68 2.75
CA ILE A 120 1.77 -8.71 2.93
C ILE A 120 1.13 -9.46 1.73
N PRO A 121 0.31 -10.50 1.97
CA PRO A 121 -0.42 -11.17 0.90
C PRO A 121 -1.25 -10.17 0.08
N GLU A 122 -1.36 -10.39 -1.24
CA GLU A 122 -2.17 -9.59 -2.19
C GLU A 122 -1.63 -8.20 -2.63
N GLU A 123 -0.55 -7.66 -2.06
CA GLU A 123 0.04 -6.39 -2.51
C GLU A 123 0.97 -6.56 -3.74
N ARG A 124 0.39 -6.79 -4.92
CA ARG A 124 1.16 -6.88 -6.18
C ARG A 124 1.51 -5.50 -6.75
N PHE A 125 2.50 -4.83 -6.16
CA PHE A 125 3.00 -3.54 -6.63
C PHE A 125 4.47 -3.60 -7.04
N VAL A 126 4.81 -2.72 -7.99
CA VAL A 126 6.18 -2.28 -8.22
C VAL A 126 6.41 -1.04 -7.36
N PHE A 127 7.49 -1.06 -6.58
CA PHE A 127 7.90 0.07 -5.74
C PHE A 127 9.06 0.82 -6.39
N THR A 128 9.00 2.14 -6.38
CA THR A 128 10.04 3.05 -6.87
C THR A 128 10.16 4.23 -5.90
N THR A 129 11.12 5.11 -6.13
CA THR A 129 11.33 6.31 -5.31
C THR A 129 11.95 7.44 -6.12
N PRO A 130 11.64 8.71 -5.83
CA PRO A 130 12.36 9.85 -6.42
C PRO A 130 13.72 10.12 -5.75
N SER A 131 14.08 9.37 -4.71
CA SER A 131 15.32 9.56 -3.95
C SER A 131 16.29 8.39 -4.13
N ILE A 132 17.47 8.67 -4.71
CA ILE A 132 18.53 7.68 -4.81
C ILE A 132 18.98 7.16 -3.43
N SER A 133 18.99 8.00 -2.40
CA SER A 133 19.42 7.60 -1.05
C SER A 133 18.44 6.63 -0.41
N TYR A 134 17.15 6.78 -0.71
CA TYR A 134 16.12 5.85 -0.28
C TYR A 134 16.25 4.51 -1.02
N ALA A 135 16.40 4.54 -2.35
CA ALA A 135 16.63 3.34 -3.15
C ALA A 135 17.89 2.56 -2.74
N ALA A 136 18.88 3.25 -2.17
CA ALA A 136 20.16 2.70 -1.77
C ALA A 136 20.19 2.07 -0.37
N LEU A 137 19.09 2.13 0.41
CA LEU A 137 19.02 1.48 1.72
C LEU A 137 19.26 -0.03 1.59
N ASP A 138 19.92 -0.65 2.57
CA ASP A 138 20.33 -2.07 2.51
C ASP A 138 19.15 -3.04 2.38
N CYS A 139 17.96 -2.66 2.84
CA CYS A 139 16.73 -3.44 2.67
C CYS A 139 16.24 -3.50 1.21
N TYR A 140 16.66 -2.54 0.37
CA TYR A 140 16.23 -2.43 -1.02
C TYR A 140 17.35 -2.75 -2.02
N ALA A 141 18.55 -2.19 -1.82
CA ALA A 141 19.70 -2.39 -2.72
C ALA A 141 20.75 -3.30 -2.08
N TYR A 142 20.99 -4.45 -2.73
CA TYR A 142 22.01 -5.40 -2.29
C TYR A 142 23.42 -4.88 -2.60
N THR A 143 24.34 -5.07 -1.66
CA THR A 143 25.76 -4.70 -1.81
C THR A 143 26.59 -5.89 -2.26
N HIS A 144 27.20 -5.77 -3.44
CA HIS A 144 28.12 -6.76 -4.01
C HIS A 144 29.56 -6.43 -3.66
N SER A 145 30.34 -7.45 -3.29
CA SER A 145 31.79 -7.32 -3.17
C SER A 145 32.43 -7.67 -4.51
N PHE A 146 33.26 -6.77 -5.04
CA PHE A 146 33.90 -6.91 -6.34
C PHE A 146 35.38 -6.61 -6.24
N ARG A 147 36.23 -7.54 -6.70
CA ARG A 147 37.67 -7.30 -6.83
C ARG A 147 38.00 -7.01 -8.29
N SER A 148 38.55 -5.83 -8.57
CA SER A 148 38.98 -5.48 -9.92
C SER A 148 40.08 -6.44 -10.38
N PRO A 149 40.00 -7.03 -11.58
CA PRO A 149 41.08 -7.85 -12.12
C PRO A 149 42.27 -7.01 -12.59
N TYR A 150 42.13 -5.68 -12.68
CA TYR A 150 43.15 -4.78 -13.20
C TYR A 150 43.91 -4.06 -12.10
N ASP A 151 43.21 -3.47 -11.13
CA ASP A 151 43.87 -2.76 -10.01
C ASP A 151 43.90 -3.55 -8.71
N LEU A 152 43.35 -4.77 -8.70
CA LEU A 152 43.34 -5.74 -7.61
C LEU A 152 42.67 -5.26 -6.31
N LYS A 153 42.08 -4.07 -6.31
CA LYS A 153 41.39 -3.49 -5.16
C LYS A 153 39.99 -4.09 -5.00
N LEU A 154 39.54 -4.08 -3.75
CA LEU A 154 38.20 -4.51 -3.38
C LEU A 154 37.25 -3.31 -3.36
N TYR A 155 36.07 -3.51 -3.93
CA TYR A 155 35.01 -2.52 -4.03
C TYR A 155 33.71 -3.10 -3.50
N SER A 156 32.94 -2.27 -2.79
CA SER A 156 31.55 -2.52 -2.47
C SER A 156 30.66 -1.79 -3.49
N ILE A 157 29.77 -2.53 -4.14
CA ILE A 157 28.94 -2.06 -5.25
C ILE A 157 27.46 -2.25 -4.92
N LYS A 158 26.70 -1.15 -4.83
CA LYS A 158 25.24 -1.22 -4.76
C LYS A 158 24.61 -1.05 -6.14
N VAL A 159 23.47 -1.72 -6.34
CA VAL A 159 22.74 -1.74 -7.61
C VAL A 159 21.36 -1.10 -7.47
N VAL A 160 21.08 -0.13 -8.34
CA VAL A 160 19.77 0.53 -8.45
C VAL A 160 19.39 0.64 -9.92
N LEU A 161 18.14 0.38 -10.27
CA LEU A 161 17.61 0.67 -11.61
C LEU A 161 17.12 2.13 -11.66
N GLN A 162 17.51 2.85 -12.71
CA GLN A 162 16.96 4.16 -13.04
C GLN A 162 15.82 4.00 -14.05
N CYS A 163 14.66 4.56 -13.72
CA CYS A 163 13.43 4.34 -14.43
C CYS A 163 12.71 5.65 -14.76
N LYS A 164 11.89 5.59 -15.80
CA LYS A 164 10.84 6.56 -16.14
C LYS A 164 9.51 6.01 -15.67
N GLN A 165 8.71 6.78 -14.94
CA GLN A 165 7.40 6.35 -14.47
C GLN A 165 6.32 7.34 -14.87
N LYS A 166 5.22 6.80 -15.40
CA LYS A 166 4.08 7.60 -15.84
C LYS A 166 3.38 8.25 -14.64
N ALA A 167 3.17 9.57 -14.68
CA ALA A 167 2.69 10.32 -13.52
C ALA A 167 1.33 9.83 -12.98
N ASP A 168 0.39 9.49 -13.86
CA ASP A 168 -0.94 8.97 -13.50
C ASP A 168 -0.94 7.53 -12.96
N SER A 169 0.21 6.83 -13.00
CA SER A 169 0.37 5.49 -12.43
C SER A 169 0.90 5.51 -11.00
N ILE A 170 1.38 6.66 -10.52
CA ILE A 170 2.08 6.77 -9.23
C ILE A 170 1.07 6.90 -8.09
N ILE A 171 1.24 6.04 -7.10
CA ILE A 171 0.68 6.20 -5.77
C ILE A 171 1.82 6.60 -4.85
N VAL A 172 1.80 7.83 -4.35
CA VAL A 172 2.79 8.35 -3.39
C VAL A 172 2.42 7.90 -1.98
N GLN A 173 3.38 7.41 -1.22
CA GLN A 173 3.23 7.04 0.18
C GLN A 173 4.49 7.39 1.01
N PRO A 174 4.35 7.46 2.35
CA PRO A 174 5.48 7.65 3.24
C PRO A 174 6.48 6.50 3.18
N GLU A 175 7.70 6.77 3.64
CA GLU A 175 8.73 5.77 3.86
C GLU A 175 8.26 4.60 4.74
N THR A 176 8.74 3.39 4.45
CA THR A 176 8.34 2.14 5.13
C THR A 176 9.43 1.59 6.05
N VAL A 177 10.55 2.31 6.23
CA VAL A 177 11.70 1.89 7.05
C VAL A 177 11.70 2.49 8.47
N CYS A 178 10.58 3.09 8.88
CA CYS A 178 10.37 3.73 10.18
C CYS A 178 11.37 4.85 10.53
N ALA A 179 12.00 5.47 9.53
CA ALA A 179 12.93 6.56 9.76
C ALA A 179 12.26 7.78 10.41
N THR A 180 11.03 8.14 10.01
CA THR A 180 10.31 9.28 10.62
C THR A 180 10.04 9.05 12.10
N LYS A 181 9.67 7.83 12.49
CA LYS A 181 9.46 7.47 13.90
C LYS A 181 10.73 7.56 14.73
N GLN A 182 11.88 7.36 14.11
CA GLN A 182 13.21 7.49 14.73
C GLN A 182 13.76 8.93 14.66
N GLY A 183 12.97 9.90 14.17
CA GLY A 183 13.44 11.28 13.99
C GLY A 183 14.48 11.45 12.88
N ARG A 184 14.61 10.48 11.96
CA ARG A 184 15.62 10.47 10.90
C ARG A 184 15.04 10.93 9.56
N ARG A 185 15.66 11.94 8.97
CA ARG A 185 15.39 12.38 7.59
C ARG A 185 16.22 11.54 6.61
N LEU A 186 15.58 10.87 5.65
CA LEU A 186 16.27 9.97 4.70
C LEU A 186 16.76 10.68 3.42
N CYS A 187 16.10 11.78 3.06
CA CYS A 187 16.42 12.58 1.88
C CYS A 187 16.43 14.07 2.25
N PRO A 188 17.49 14.83 1.92
CA PRO A 188 17.51 16.27 2.16
C PRO A 188 16.45 17.04 1.37
N HIS A 189 16.10 16.56 0.17
CA HIS A 189 15.28 17.30 -0.78
C HIS A 189 13.81 16.88 -0.79
N ILE A 190 13.51 15.65 -0.39
CA ILE A 190 12.16 15.07 -0.48
C ILE A 190 11.70 14.71 0.94
N PRO A 191 10.47 15.08 1.34
CA PRO A 191 9.94 14.75 2.67
C PRO A 191 9.74 13.24 2.80
N ASN A 192 9.85 12.72 4.02
CA ASN A 192 9.72 11.28 4.24
C ASN A 192 8.31 10.75 3.88
N GLU A 193 7.31 11.63 3.87
CA GLU A 193 5.92 11.40 3.51
C GLU A 193 5.71 11.12 2.00
N GLU A 194 6.71 11.43 1.17
CA GLU A 194 6.63 11.32 -0.30
C GLU A 194 7.74 10.43 -0.91
N LEU A 195 8.51 9.73 -0.06
CA LEU A 195 9.69 8.99 -0.50
C LEU A 195 9.39 7.70 -1.25
N GLU A 196 8.24 7.07 -1.04
CA GLU A 196 7.94 5.77 -1.64
C GLU A 196 6.80 5.90 -2.65
N TRP A 197 7.06 5.45 -3.87
CA TRP A 197 6.10 5.42 -4.96
C TRP A 197 5.74 3.97 -5.25
N LYS A 198 4.48 3.70 -5.56
CA LYS A 198 4.06 2.37 -6.00
C LYS A 198 3.09 2.42 -7.16
N THR A 199 3.11 1.37 -7.98
CA THR A 199 2.18 1.20 -9.10
C THR A 199 1.84 -0.27 -9.31
N LYS A 200 0.58 -0.52 -9.70
CA LYS A 200 0.10 -1.84 -10.16
C LYS A 200 0.01 -1.91 -11.70
N HIS A 201 0.25 -0.80 -12.37
CA HIS A 201 0.08 -0.70 -13.82
C HIS A 201 1.31 -1.29 -14.51
N ARG A 202 1.09 -2.34 -15.31
CA ARG A 202 2.11 -2.82 -16.25
C ARG A 202 2.48 -1.75 -17.24
N SER A 203 3.71 -1.83 -17.74
CA SER A 203 4.24 -0.91 -18.75
C SER A 203 4.14 0.57 -18.35
N SER A 204 4.08 0.87 -17.04
CA SER A 204 4.04 2.24 -16.52
C SER A 204 5.34 2.68 -15.88
N VAL A 205 6.33 1.78 -15.84
CA VAL A 205 7.71 2.01 -15.39
C VAL A 205 8.65 1.45 -16.43
N MET A 206 9.45 2.32 -17.05
CA MET A 206 10.42 1.95 -18.09
C MET A 206 11.84 2.11 -17.57
N ILE A 207 12.60 1.02 -17.59
CA ILE A 207 14.00 1.01 -17.17
C ILE A 207 14.84 1.60 -18.30
N TYR A 208 15.71 2.55 -17.99
CA TYR A 208 16.61 3.15 -18.98
C TYR A 208 18.07 3.26 -18.50
N GLY A 209 18.35 2.86 -17.26
CA GLY A 209 19.71 2.84 -16.74
C GLY A 209 19.89 1.90 -15.57
N LEU A 210 21.11 1.38 -15.45
CA LEU A 210 21.62 0.70 -14.26
C LEU A 210 22.57 1.65 -13.54
N LEU A 211 22.27 2.00 -12.30
CA LEU A 211 23.09 2.84 -11.44
C LEU A 211 23.90 1.99 -10.49
N LEU A 212 25.22 2.26 -10.44
CA LEU A 212 26.16 1.65 -9.51
C LEU A 212 26.71 2.68 -8.54
N GLU A 213 26.59 2.42 -7.24
CA GLU A 213 27.37 3.11 -6.21
C GLU A 213 28.65 2.31 -5.99
N ILE A 214 29.80 2.89 -6.30
CA ILE A 214 31.09 2.20 -6.24
C ILE A 214 31.90 2.82 -5.11
N LYS A 215 32.17 2.04 -4.06
CA LYS A 215 33.00 2.44 -2.92
C LYS A 215 34.22 1.52 -2.84
N GLN A 216 35.42 2.08 -2.78
CA GLN A 216 36.62 1.27 -2.55
C GLN A 216 36.66 0.90 -1.07
N ASN A 217 36.87 -0.38 -0.77
CA ASN A 217 37.13 -0.82 0.59
C ASN A 217 38.59 -0.51 0.89
N HIS A 218 38.83 0.44 1.80
CA HIS A 218 40.15 0.56 2.40
C HIS A 218 40.31 -0.65 3.31
N ALA A 219 41.38 -1.43 3.12
CA ALA A 219 41.77 -2.43 4.09
C ALA A 219 42.01 -1.68 5.41
N SER A 220 41.08 -1.81 6.35
CA SER A 220 41.32 -1.45 7.74
C SER A 220 42.36 -2.45 8.24
N ASP A 221 43.55 -1.92 8.54
CA ASP A 221 44.55 -2.55 9.38
C ASP A 221 43.97 -2.61 10.80
N ASP A 222 43.03 -3.53 11.04
CA ASP A 222 42.40 -3.75 12.33
C ASP A 222 42.43 -5.24 12.65
N SER A 223 43.58 -5.65 13.17
CA SER A 223 43.70 -6.78 14.09
C SER A 223 42.92 -6.47 15.37
N ASN A 224 41.59 -6.53 15.34
CA ASN A 224 40.69 -6.82 16.47
C ASN A 224 39.23 -6.54 16.11
N SER A 225 38.54 -7.55 15.56
CA SER A 225 37.10 -7.68 15.75
C SER A 225 36.74 -9.17 15.86
N PRO A 226 35.95 -9.59 16.88
CA PRO A 226 35.78 -10.99 17.20
C PRO A 226 34.69 -11.68 16.38
N GLN A 227 35.01 -12.93 16.01
CA GLN A 227 34.11 -14.05 15.67
C GLN A 227 33.33 -13.99 14.34
N TYR A 228 33.97 -14.49 13.27
CA TYR A 228 33.28 -15.43 12.37
C TYR A 228 33.77 -16.84 12.68
N GLN A 229 32.97 -17.57 13.44
CA GLN A 229 33.17 -18.99 13.72
C GLN A 229 32.97 -19.78 12.43
N LYS A 230 34.06 -20.40 11.95
CA LYS A 230 34.06 -21.35 10.84
C LYS A 230 33.07 -22.48 11.13
N LEU A 231 31.99 -22.58 10.35
CA LEU A 231 31.32 -23.87 10.17
C LEU A 231 32.13 -24.66 9.13
N ASN A 232 32.89 -25.64 9.62
CA ASN A 232 33.60 -26.61 8.79
C ASN A 232 32.58 -27.51 8.09
N ILE A 233 32.43 -27.37 6.77
CA ILE A 233 31.91 -28.43 5.91
C ILE A 233 33.05 -28.85 4.99
N SER A 234 33.50 -30.08 5.19
CA SER A 234 34.53 -30.76 4.40
C SER A 234 34.01 -31.05 2.99
N VAL A 235 34.63 -30.44 1.98
CA VAL A 235 34.44 -30.81 0.57
C VAL A 235 35.50 -31.85 0.20
N PRO A 236 35.14 -33.05 -0.28
CA PRO A 236 36.10 -34.02 -0.78
C PRO A 236 36.62 -33.64 -2.19
N PRO A 237 37.84 -34.07 -2.56
CA PRO A 237 38.53 -33.60 -3.75
C PRO A 237 37.95 -34.16 -5.04
N ALA A 238 38.08 -33.35 -6.10
CA ALA A 238 37.68 -33.67 -7.46
C ALA A 238 38.49 -34.82 -8.06
N SER A 239 37.79 -35.82 -8.61
CA SER A 239 38.35 -36.77 -9.56
C SER A 239 37.37 -37.08 -10.68
N ASN A 240 37.79 -36.76 -11.90
CA ASN A 240 37.48 -37.40 -13.19
C ASN A 240 36.05 -37.90 -13.44
N VAL A 241 35.25 -37.18 -14.23
CA VAL A 241 34.30 -37.81 -15.16
C VAL A 241 34.15 -37.00 -16.45
N VAL A 242 34.66 -37.62 -17.51
CA VAL A 242 34.32 -37.61 -18.94
C VAL A 242 33.01 -36.91 -19.37
N ALA A 243 33.08 -36.17 -20.47
CA ALA A 243 31.94 -35.61 -21.21
C ALA A 243 31.14 -36.71 -21.96
N PRO A 244 29.83 -36.53 -22.16
CA PRO A 244 29.13 -37.21 -23.25
C PRO A 244 28.56 -36.25 -24.30
N GLU A 245 28.73 -36.68 -25.56
CA GLU A 245 28.06 -36.21 -26.78
C GLU A 245 26.57 -36.60 -26.83
N PRO A 246 25.79 -36.06 -27.81
CA PRO A 246 24.33 -36.01 -27.76
C PRO A 246 23.68 -37.24 -28.39
N SER A 247 22.44 -37.55 -28.00
CA SER A 247 21.45 -38.19 -28.88
C SER A 247 20.07 -38.30 -28.22
N ILE A 248 19.08 -38.48 -29.10
CA ILE A 248 17.72 -39.00 -28.90
C ILE A 248 16.63 -37.93 -28.70
N THR A 249 16.15 -37.50 -29.87
CA THR A 249 14.75 -37.18 -30.18
C THR A 249 13.78 -38.23 -29.63
N GLU A 250 12.71 -37.80 -28.96
CA GLU A 250 11.40 -38.47 -29.01
C GLU A 250 10.28 -37.51 -28.55
N GLU A 251 9.62 -36.94 -29.55
CA GLU A 251 8.18 -36.99 -29.76
C GLU A 251 7.27 -37.24 -28.53
N ILE A 252 6.72 -36.17 -27.95
CA ILE A 252 5.38 -36.22 -27.34
C ILE A 252 4.59 -35.01 -27.85
N THR A 253 3.88 -35.26 -28.94
CA THR A 253 2.78 -34.42 -29.40
C THR A 253 1.51 -34.83 -28.64
N ASN A 254 0.65 -33.84 -28.38
CA ASN A 254 -0.77 -33.94 -28.04
C ASN A 254 -1.13 -34.23 -26.58
N THR A 255 -1.49 -33.16 -25.86
CA THR A 255 -2.89 -32.96 -25.43
C THR A 255 -3.04 -31.52 -24.94
N ILE A 256 -3.41 -30.62 -25.85
CA ILE A 256 -3.94 -29.31 -25.50
C ILE A 256 -5.45 -29.50 -25.30
N PRO A 257 -6.00 -29.46 -24.08
CA PRO A 257 -7.42 -29.20 -23.94
C PRO A 257 -7.66 -27.77 -24.43
N LYS A 258 -8.49 -27.63 -25.46
CA LYS A 258 -9.10 -26.36 -25.84
C LYS A 258 -9.86 -25.82 -24.62
N SER A 259 -9.25 -24.93 -23.84
CA SER A 259 -10.03 -24.13 -22.92
C SER A 259 -10.77 -23.09 -23.75
N GLU A 260 -12.09 -23.16 -23.65
CA GLU A 260 -13.02 -22.21 -24.21
C GLU A 260 -12.58 -20.78 -23.91
N SER A 261 -12.66 -19.92 -24.91
CA SER A 261 -12.51 -18.48 -24.76
C SER A 261 -13.57 -17.96 -23.79
N LEU A 262 -13.23 -17.90 -22.50
CA LEU A 262 -13.96 -17.08 -21.54
C LEU A 262 -13.66 -15.61 -21.88
N PRO A 263 -14.69 -14.77 -22.09
CA PRO A 263 -14.49 -13.42 -22.56
C PRO A 263 -13.69 -12.61 -21.54
N LEU A 264 -12.70 -11.87 -22.04
CA LEU A 264 -11.92 -10.87 -21.31
C LEU A 264 -12.85 -9.98 -20.47
N PRO A 265 -12.59 -9.75 -19.18
CA PRO A 265 -13.26 -8.67 -18.49
C PRO A 265 -12.64 -7.35 -19.00
N SER A 266 -13.42 -6.66 -19.83
CA SER A 266 -13.26 -5.28 -20.23
C SER A 266 -12.70 -4.41 -19.09
N SER A 267 -11.70 -3.58 -19.41
CA SER A 267 -11.35 -2.32 -18.72
C SER A 267 -12.18 -2.06 -17.46
N TYR A 268 -11.67 -2.39 -16.28
CA TYR A 268 -12.38 -2.06 -15.05
C TYR A 268 -11.42 -1.37 -14.09
N ARG A 269 -11.37 -0.04 -14.19
CA ARG A 269 -11.36 0.80 -12.99
C ARG A 269 -12.49 0.21 -12.14
N LYS A 270 -12.22 -0.61 -11.12
CA LYS A 270 -13.31 -1.13 -10.27
C LYS A 270 -14.00 0.12 -9.69
N PRO A 271 -15.21 0.52 -10.11
CA PRO A 271 -16.07 1.34 -9.27
C PRO A 271 -16.04 0.76 -7.86
N MET A 272 -16.23 1.62 -6.86
CA MET A 272 -16.51 1.18 -5.50
C MET A 272 -17.41 -0.05 -5.58
N SER A 273 -17.06 -1.14 -4.89
CA SER A 273 -17.86 -2.36 -4.99
C SER A 273 -19.32 -1.98 -4.74
N LYS A 274 -20.26 -2.57 -5.47
CA LYS A 274 -21.70 -2.25 -5.29
C LYS A 274 -22.09 -2.33 -3.80
N THR A 275 -21.46 -3.25 -3.06
CA THR A 275 -21.52 -3.38 -1.61
C THR A 275 -21.00 -2.16 -0.85
N ARG A 276 -19.84 -1.60 -1.21
CA ARG A 276 -19.27 -0.39 -0.59
C ARG A 276 -20.05 0.89 -0.92
N ILE A 277 -20.54 1.02 -2.16
CA ILE A 277 -21.48 2.10 -2.53
C ILE A 277 -22.76 1.97 -1.70
N ALA A 278 -23.33 0.77 -1.66
CA ALA A 278 -24.53 0.51 -0.87
C ALA A 278 -24.31 0.78 0.62
N LEU A 279 -23.17 0.39 1.19
CA LEU A 279 -22.83 0.67 2.59
C LEU A 279 -22.73 2.17 2.87
N LEU A 280 -22.09 2.95 1.99
CA LEU A 280 -22.03 4.41 2.13
C LEU A 280 -23.41 5.06 2.01
N VAL A 281 -24.22 4.60 1.05
CA VAL A 281 -25.60 5.08 0.88
C VAL A 281 -26.45 4.74 2.10
N VAL A 282 -26.36 3.51 2.63
CA VAL A 282 -27.05 3.08 3.84
C VAL A 282 -26.60 3.91 5.06
N LEU A 283 -25.31 4.21 5.18
CA LEU A 283 -24.77 5.03 6.28
C LEU A 283 -25.24 6.49 6.18
N ILE A 284 -25.36 7.05 4.97
CA ILE A 284 -25.94 8.39 4.78
C ILE A 284 -27.42 8.37 5.16
N ILE A 285 -28.18 7.38 4.67
CA ILE A 285 -29.61 7.26 4.96
C ILE A 285 -29.86 7.05 6.46
N SER A 286 -28.99 6.30 7.15
CA SER A 286 -29.14 6.06 8.59
C SER A 286 -28.95 7.33 9.44
N THR A 287 -28.40 8.42 8.90
CA THR A 287 -28.28 9.70 9.62
C THR A 287 -29.59 10.48 9.73
N PHE A 288 -30.58 10.25 8.86
CA PHE A 288 -31.82 11.02 8.87
C PHE A 288 -32.61 10.87 10.16
N LEU A 289 -32.71 9.64 10.69
CA LEU A 289 -33.46 9.37 11.91
C LEU A 289 -32.80 10.02 13.16
N PRO A 290 -31.48 9.88 13.40
CA PRO A 290 -30.78 10.62 14.45
C PRO A 290 -30.89 12.15 14.32
N MET A 291 -30.84 12.70 13.10
CA MET A 291 -31.04 14.14 12.88
C MET A 291 -32.44 14.58 13.27
N ALA A 292 -33.48 13.83 12.87
CA ALA A 292 -34.85 14.11 13.25
C ALA A 292 -35.04 14.03 14.77
N ALA A 293 -34.48 13.01 15.42
CA ALA A 293 -34.51 12.87 16.87
C ALA A 293 -33.83 14.04 17.59
N LEU A 294 -32.62 14.41 17.17
CA LEU A 294 -31.91 15.57 17.73
C LEU A 294 -32.73 16.86 17.58
N THR A 295 -33.31 17.08 16.39
CA THR A 295 -34.08 18.28 16.07
C THR A 295 -35.37 18.35 16.90
N ILE A 296 -36.17 17.29 16.92
CA ILE A 296 -37.43 17.22 17.68
C ILE A 296 -37.16 17.35 19.18
N GLY A 297 -36.13 16.68 19.70
CA GLY A 297 -35.76 16.77 21.11
C GLY A 297 -35.31 18.17 21.55
N GLN A 298 -34.67 18.94 20.66
CA GLN A 298 -34.27 20.31 20.95
C GLN A 298 -35.40 21.33 20.77
N ILE A 299 -36.20 21.22 19.70
CA ILE A 299 -37.33 22.13 19.45
C ILE A 299 -38.33 22.05 20.61
N TYR A 300 -38.70 20.84 21.02
CA TYR A 300 -39.72 20.61 22.06
C TYR A 300 -39.11 20.35 23.45
N LYS A 301 -37.89 20.84 23.70
CA LYS A 301 -37.10 20.53 24.92
C LYS A 301 -37.85 20.81 26.23
N SER A 302 -38.66 21.87 26.25
CA SER A 302 -39.47 22.28 27.41
C SER A 302 -40.94 21.92 27.29
N GLU A 303 -41.38 21.36 26.17
CA GLU A 303 -42.81 21.16 25.87
C GLU A 303 -43.29 19.74 26.26
N CYS A 304 -42.83 19.25 27.41
CA CYS A 304 -43.29 17.97 27.98
C CYS A 304 -43.16 17.95 29.52
N PRO A 305 -43.93 18.78 30.23
CA PRO A 305 -43.84 18.89 31.70
C PRO A 305 -44.17 17.59 32.43
N ILE A 306 -45.04 16.75 31.87
CA ILE A 306 -45.41 15.45 32.47
C ILE A 306 -44.21 14.52 32.61
N GLN A 307 -43.24 14.61 31.70
CA GLN A 307 -42.01 13.82 31.73
C GLN A 307 -40.88 14.55 31.00
N PRO A 308 -40.11 15.41 31.70
CA PRO A 308 -39.02 16.19 31.12
C PRO A 308 -37.86 15.34 30.58
N TRP A 309 -37.82 14.05 30.91
CA TRP A 309 -36.82 13.12 30.40
C TRP A 309 -37.12 12.61 28.98
N ILE A 310 -38.36 12.70 28.47
CA ILE A 310 -38.69 12.32 27.08
C ILE A 310 -37.89 13.16 26.06
N PRO A 311 -37.91 14.51 26.07
CA PRO A 311 -37.15 15.29 25.09
C PRO A 311 -35.63 15.11 25.23
N ARG A 312 -35.13 14.90 26.44
CA ARG A 312 -33.69 14.59 26.68
C ARG A 312 -33.33 13.22 26.13
N TRP A 313 -34.20 12.24 26.31
CA TRP A 313 -34.04 10.89 25.79
C TRP A 313 -33.88 10.90 24.27
N VAL A 314 -34.81 11.57 23.58
CA VAL A 314 -34.78 11.70 22.11
C VAL A 314 -33.53 12.48 21.65
N THR A 315 -33.16 13.55 22.35
CA THR A 315 -31.96 14.35 22.06
C THR A 315 -30.69 13.50 22.11
N VAL A 316 -30.47 12.79 23.23
CA VAL A 316 -29.25 12.00 23.45
C VAL A 316 -29.19 10.83 22.47
N PHE A 317 -30.33 10.22 22.15
CA PHE A 317 -30.40 9.20 21.09
C PHE A 317 -29.90 9.76 19.75
N GLY A 318 -30.38 10.94 19.36
CA GLY A 318 -29.94 11.61 18.14
C GLY A 318 -28.44 11.96 18.14
N SER A 319 -27.94 12.54 19.23
CA SER A 319 -26.53 12.95 19.33
C SER A 319 -25.56 11.76 19.32
N VAL A 320 -25.86 10.70 20.06
CA VAL A 320 -25.02 9.49 20.09
C VAL A 320 -25.08 8.76 18.74
N GLY A 321 -26.26 8.69 18.12
CA GLY A 321 -26.43 8.14 16.77
C GLY A 321 -25.58 8.87 15.72
N LEU A 322 -25.61 10.20 15.71
CA LEU A 322 -24.80 11.00 14.78
C LEU A 322 -23.29 10.85 15.03
N SER A 323 -22.90 10.85 16.31
CA SER A 323 -21.49 10.66 16.71
C SER A 323 -20.98 9.28 16.29
N ALA A 324 -21.80 8.24 16.48
CA ALA A 324 -21.51 6.88 16.04
C ALA A 324 -21.42 6.78 14.50
N SER A 325 -22.35 7.39 13.76
CA SER A 325 -22.29 7.43 12.29
C SER A 325 -21.04 8.15 11.79
N CYS A 326 -20.67 9.29 12.40
CA CYS A 326 -19.45 10.02 12.06
C CYS A 326 -18.19 9.17 12.34
N LEU A 327 -18.13 8.54 13.51
CA LEU A 327 -17.03 7.63 13.86
C LEU A 327 -16.94 6.45 12.88
N MET A 328 -18.06 5.88 12.48
CA MET A 328 -18.11 4.82 11.47
C MET A 328 -17.70 5.32 10.07
N PHE A 329 -18.07 6.53 9.67
CA PHE A 329 -17.58 7.16 8.44
C PHE A 329 -16.06 7.34 8.49
N VAL A 330 -15.51 7.82 9.61
CA VAL A 330 -14.07 7.99 9.82
C VAL A 330 -13.37 6.64 9.79
N ILE A 331 -13.89 5.61 10.45
CA ILE A 331 -13.34 4.25 10.42
C ILE A 331 -13.39 3.68 8.99
N LEU A 332 -14.51 3.80 8.28
CA LEU A 332 -14.62 3.36 6.88
C LEU A 332 -13.71 4.16 5.95
N PHE A 333 -13.51 5.46 6.19
CA PHE A 333 -12.63 6.32 5.41
C PHE A 333 -11.15 6.04 5.68
N ILE A 334 -10.79 5.80 6.95
CA ILE A 334 -9.46 5.33 7.34
C ILE A 334 -9.24 3.95 6.71
N ASN A 335 -10.15 3.00 6.83
CA ASN A 335 -10.08 1.70 6.16
C ASN A 335 -10.12 1.79 4.62
N PHE A 336 -10.63 2.90 4.06
CA PHE A 336 -10.62 3.19 2.62
C PHE A 336 -9.27 3.71 2.15
N LYS A 337 -8.56 4.46 3.00
CA LYS A 337 -7.27 5.11 2.69
C LYS A 337 -6.05 4.33 3.22
N TRP A 338 -6.25 3.48 4.22
CA TRP A 338 -5.25 2.64 4.89
C TRP A 338 -5.67 1.17 4.79
N HIS A 339 -4.75 0.30 4.38
CA HIS A 339 -4.99 -1.14 4.26
C HIS A 339 -5.42 -1.77 5.61
N PRO A 340 -6.30 -2.81 5.59
CA PRO A 340 -7.13 -3.22 6.73
C PRO A 340 -6.52 -4.30 7.65
N GLU A 341 -5.19 -4.42 7.73
CA GLU A 341 -4.53 -5.55 8.41
C GLU A 341 -3.95 -5.26 9.81
N LYS A 342 -4.34 -4.16 10.46
CA LYS A 342 -4.08 -4.07 11.91
C LYS A 342 -5.19 -4.81 12.64
N GLU A 343 -4.88 -6.01 13.14
CA GLU A 343 -5.73 -6.76 14.09
C GLU A 343 -6.24 -5.83 15.22
N ILE A 344 -5.40 -4.91 15.70
CA ILE A 344 -5.76 -3.86 16.67
C ILE A 344 -6.98 -3.03 16.22
N GLY A 345 -7.07 -2.66 14.94
CA GLY A 345 -8.19 -1.88 14.40
C GLY A 345 -9.52 -2.64 14.38
N LYS A 346 -9.48 -3.96 14.13
CA LYS A 346 -10.66 -4.83 14.23
C LYS A 346 -11.13 -4.96 15.67
N TYR A 347 -10.21 -5.15 16.62
CA TYR A 347 -10.53 -5.19 18.05
C TYR A 347 -11.09 -3.86 18.56
N VAL A 348 -10.48 -2.73 18.19
CA VAL A 348 -10.96 -1.39 18.57
C VAL A 348 -12.36 -1.11 18.00
N SER A 349 -12.59 -1.42 16.71
CA SER A 349 -13.91 -1.29 16.10
C SER A 349 -14.95 -2.20 16.74
N GLY A 350 -14.57 -3.42 17.13
CA GLY A 350 -15.43 -4.36 17.85
C GLY A 350 -15.79 -3.86 19.25
N CYS A 351 -14.82 -3.34 20.01
CA CYS A 351 -15.06 -2.75 21.33
C CYS A 351 -16.02 -1.56 21.25
N ILE A 352 -15.82 -0.65 20.28
CA ILE A 352 -16.70 0.50 20.05
C ILE A 352 -18.12 0.02 19.75
N LEU A 353 -18.28 -1.00 18.90
CA LEU A 353 -19.59 -1.57 18.58
C LEU A 353 -20.27 -2.16 19.82
N CYS A 354 -19.56 -2.94 20.63
CA CYS A 354 -20.11 -3.50 21.88
C CYS A 354 -20.56 -2.41 22.86
N LEU A 355 -19.77 -1.34 23.01
CA LEU A 355 -20.11 -0.21 23.88
C LEU A 355 -21.36 0.53 23.38
N LEU A 356 -21.47 0.75 22.07
CA LEU A 356 -22.65 1.38 21.46
C LEU A 356 -23.89 0.51 21.64
N LEU A 357 -23.78 -0.81 21.42
CA LEU A 357 -24.90 -1.74 21.61
C LEU A 357 -25.38 -1.74 23.07
N PHE A 358 -24.46 -1.80 24.03
CA PHE A 358 -24.80 -1.73 25.45
C PHE A 358 -25.49 -0.41 25.80
N PHE A 359 -24.94 0.71 25.31
CA PHE A 359 -25.54 2.03 25.50
C PHE A 359 -26.97 2.09 24.94
N PHE A 360 -27.18 1.69 23.68
CA PHE A 360 -28.51 1.76 23.06
C PHE A 360 -29.52 0.82 23.73
N LEU A 361 -29.09 -0.34 24.23
CA LEU A 361 -29.94 -1.25 25.00
C LEU A 361 -30.37 -0.61 26.33
N ALA A 362 -29.42 -0.10 27.10
CA ALA A 362 -29.72 0.60 28.36
C ALA A 362 -30.61 1.83 28.12
N TRP A 363 -30.35 2.57 27.05
CA TRP A 363 -31.12 3.76 26.68
C TRP A 363 -32.53 3.41 26.20
N LEU A 364 -32.72 2.29 25.51
CA LEU A 364 -34.05 1.78 25.15
C LEU A 364 -34.87 1.47 26.41
N ILE A 365 -34.27 0.78 27.39
CA ILE A 365 -34.95 0.47 28.66
C ILE A 365 -35.37 1.75 29.38
N ALA A 366 -34.46 2.74 29.50
CA ALA A 366 -34.77 4.02 30.12
C ALA A 366 -35.90 4.77 29.38
N GLY A 367 -35.85 4.79 28.04
CA GLY A 367 -36.88 5.39 27.20
C GLY A 367 -38.26 4.75 27.41
N SER A 368 -38.30 3.42 27.42
CA SER A 368 -39.53 2.67 27.67
C SER A 368 -40.15 3.02 29.02
N VAL A 369 -39.34 3.12 30.08
CA VAL A 369 -39.84 3.55 31.40
C VAL A 369 -40.46 4.95 31.32
N TRP A 370 -39.76 5.91 30.70
CA TRP A 370 -40.24 7.29 30.61
C TRP A 370 -41.49 7.45 29.72
N ILE A 371 -41.56 6.73 28.61
CA ILE A 371 -42.66 6.84 27.64
C ILE A 371 -43.90 6.08 28.12
N PHE A 372 -43.75 4.83 28.56
CA PHE A 372 -44.90 4.01 28.95
C PHE A 372 -45.50 4.42 30.31
N SER A 373 -44.70 4.96 31.23
CA SER A 373 -45.20 5.42 32.54
C SER A 373 -46.23 6.55 32.44
N VAL A 374 -46.17 7.36 31.37
CA VAL A 374 -47.07 8.50 31.18
C VAL A 374 -48.21 8.26 30.20
N LYS A 375 -48.15 7.17 29.41
CA LYS A 375 -49.19 6.80 28.43
C LYS A 375 -50.64 6.87 28.92
N PRO A 376 -51.00 6.42 30.14
CA PRO A 376 -52.39 6.50 30.60
C PRO A 376 -52.83 7.90 31.05
N LYS A 377 -51.89 8.84 31.27
CA LYS A 377 -52.14 10.15 31.90
C LYS A 377 -51.95 11.35 30.96
N ILE A 378 -51.33 11.13 29.81
CA ILE A 378 -50.90 12.17 28.87
C ILE A 378 -52.06 12.81 28.11
N GLN A 379 -51.95 14.11 27.83
CA GLN A 379 -52.83 14.84 26.92
C GLN A 379 -52.04 15.80 26.03
N PHE A 380 -52.62 16.15 24.87
CA PHE A 380 -51.96 16.89 23.79
C PHE A 380 -52.59 18.28 23.49
N VAL A 381 -53.61 18.69 24.24
CA VAL A 381 -54.47 19.85 23.92
C VAL A 381 -54.17 21.06 24.80
N GLN A 382 -54.12 20.89 26.13
CA GLN A 382 -53.98 22.00 27.07
C GLN A 382 -52.51 22.17 27.47
N THR A 383 -51.81 23.13 26.85
CA THR A 383 -50.37 23.38 27.06
C THR A 383 -49.97 23.73 28.49
N ASN A 384 -50.90 24.29 29.28
CA ASN A 384 -50.65 24.73 30.66
C ASN A 384 -50.84 23.62 31.70
N ALA A 385 -51.33 22.44 31.32
CA ALA A 385 -51.56 21.36 32.28
C ALA A 385 -50.26 20.62 32.61
N THR A 386 -50.15 20.11 33.84
CA THR A 386 -48.99 19.32 34.29
C THR A 386 -48.88 17.97 33.58
N ASN A 387 -49.97 17.46 33.02
CA ASN A 387 -50.03 16.21 32.26
C ASN A 387 -49.92 16.41 30.73
N TYR A 388 -49.57 17.62 30.28
CA TYR A 388 -49.34 17.93 28.88
C TYR A 388 -48.01 17.37 28.37
N CYS A 389 -47.98 17.00 27.10
CA CYS A 389 -46.76 16.84 26.33
C CYS A 389 -47.05 17.17 24.86
N GLN A 390 -46.07 17.73 24.16
CA GLN A 390 -46.22 18.07 22.75
C GLN A 390 -46.43 16.78 21.92
N GLU A 391 -47.45 16.81 21.06
CA GLU A 391 -47.96 15.64 20.35
C GLU A 391 -46.92 15.00 19.41
N THR A 392 -46.21 15.81 18.64
CA THR A 392 -45.14 15.38 17.73
C THR A 392 -44.00 14.72 18.50
N LEU A 393 -43.52 15.32 19.58
CA LEU A 393 -42.45 14.81 20.44
C LEU A 393 -42.82 13.45 21.02
N TYR A 394 -44.02 13.34 21.62
CA TYR A 394 -44.44 12.09 22.24
C TYR A 394 -44.69 10.99 21.20
N LYS A 395 -45.39 11.28 20.10
CA LYS A 395 -45.63 10.30 19.04
C LYS A 395 -44.32 9.85 18.37
N PHE A 396 -43.38 10.77 18.16
CA PHE A 396 -42.06 10.45 17.64
C PHE A 396 -41.29 9.55 18.61
N ALA A 397 -41.25 9.90 19.91
CA ALA A 397 -40.56 9.11 20.92
C ALA A 397 -41.15 7.69 21.05
N PHE A 398 -42.48 7.59 21.11
CA PHE A 398 -43.19 6.31 21.15
C PHE A 398 -42.94 5.46 19.90
N GLY A 399 -43.02 6.07 18.72
CA GLY A 399 -42.72 5.41 17.45
C GLY A 399 -41.27 4.93 17.35
N LEU A 400 -40.32 5.75 17.80
CA LEU A 400 -38.90 5.39 17.87
C LEU A 400 -38.68 4.18 18.78
N THR A 401 -39.28 4.17 19.98
CA THR A 401 -39.21 3.02 20.90
C THR A 401 -39.80 1.75 20.29
N LEU A 402 -40.95 1.84 19.63
CA LEU A 402 -41.55 0.69 18.96
C LEU A 402 -40.67 0.15 17.83
N ALA A 403 -40.12 1.03 17.00
CA ALA A 403 -39.21 0.66 15.92
C ALA A 403 -37.95 -0.05 16.43
N GLN A 404 -37.40 0.40 17.58
CA GLN A 404 -36.26 -0.26 18.22
C GLN A 404 -36.62 -1.67 18.70
N TYR A 405 -37.79 -1.87 19.31
CA TYR A 405 -38.25 -3.21 19.70
C TYR A 405 -38.46 -4.13 18.49
N SER A 406 -39.08 -3.62 17.42
CA SER A 406 -39.25 -4.37 16.17
C SER A 406 -37.91 -4.80 15.57
N LEU A 407 -36.92 -3.90 15.56
CA LEU A 407 -35.57 -4.20 15.06
C LEU A 407 -34.89 -5.30 15.88
N ILE A 408 -34.96 -5.24 17.22
CA ILE A 408 -34.40 -6.28 18.09
C ILE A 408 -35.08 -7.63 17.82
N GLY A 409 -36.42 -7.64 17.68
CA GLY A 409 -37.17 -8.85 17.36
C GLY A 409 -36.73 -9.49 16.04
N VAL A 410 -36.59 -8.68 14.97
CA VAL A 410 -36.10 -9.14 13.67
C VAL A 410 -34.68 -9.71 13.77
N LEU A 411 -33.77 -9.03 14.47
CA LEU A 411 -32.38 -9.48 14.64
C LEU A 411 -32.30 -10.81 15.41
N MET A 412 -33.11 -11.00 16.45
CA MET A 412 -33.19 -12.25 17.20
C MET A 412 -33.73 -13.40 16.35
N CYS A 413 -34.79 -13.16 15.56
CA CYS A 413 -35.34 -14.16 14.64
C CYS A 413 -34.34 -14.57 13.55
N CYS A 414 -33.66 -13.61 12.91
CA CYS A 414 -32.69 -13.89 11.85
C CYS A 414 -31.39 -14.53 12.39
N GLY A 415 -30.90 -14.09 13.55
CA GLY A 415 -29.69 -14.65 14.17
C GLY A 415 -29.89 -16.08 14.68
N GLY A 416 -31.07 -16.40 15.22
CA GLY A 416 -31.42 -17.75 15.64
C GLY A 416 -31.50 -18.75 14.48
N ILE A 417 -31.99 -18.31 13.32
CA ILE A 417 -32.07 -19.13 12.10
C ILE A 417 -30.67 -19.44 11.54
N VAL A 418 -29.77 -18.45 11.52
CA VAL A 418 -28.39 -18.64 11.03
C VAL A 418 -27.58 -19.57 11.94
N ALA A 419 -27.75 -19.46 13.27
CA ALA A 419 -27.11 -20.37 14.23
C ALA A 419 -27.65 -21.81 14.13
N LEU A 420 -28.96 -21.98 13.88
CA LEU A 420 -29.57 -23.30 13.67
C LEU A 420 -29.08 -23.98 12.38
N ILE A 421 -28.95 -23.25 11.28
CA ILE A 421 -28.44 -23.78 10.01
C ILE A 421 -26.95 -24.09 10.09
N GLY A 422 -26.16 -23.25 10.76
CA GLY A 422 -24.72 -23.47 10.97
C GLY A 422 -24.37 -24.63 11.90
N CYS A 423 -25.31 -25.09 12.74
CA CYS A 423 -25.15 -26.30 13.56
C CYS A 423 -25.65 -27.58 12.88
N LEU A 424 -26.34 -27.46 11.73
CA LEU A 424 -26.88 -28.59 10.94
C LEU A 424 -26.03 -28.91 9.69
N CYS A 425 -24.97 -28.15 9.43
CA CYS A 425 -23.93 -28.41 8.44
C CYS A 425 -22.62 -28.72 9.15
#